data_AF-A0A1Y2UG03-F1
#
_entry.id   AF-A0A1Y2UG03-F1
#
_cell.length_a   1.000
_cell.length_b   1.000
_cell.length_c   1.000
_cell.angle_alpha   90.00
_cell.angle_beta   90.00
_cell.angle_gamma   90.00
#
_symmetry.space_group_name_H-M   'P 1'
#
loop_
_entity.id
_entity.type
_entity.pdbx_description
1 polymer ?
#
loop_
_entity_poly.entity_id
_entity_poly.type
_entity_poly.pdbx_seq_one_letter_code
_entity_poly.pdbx_strand_id
1 'polypeptide(L)'
;MTMNIYRNRLSYDFDSQGNTTDAMVGFNGLNDQGETTMATIKVTQDMLGEGKTFDDFSGKQITELAKQKWLNYIEPKEETKQE
;
A
#
# COMPACT_ATOMS: atom_id res chain seq x y z
N MET A 1 -21.71 -1.13 -7.53
CA MET A 1 -20.68 -1.51 -8.53
C MET A 1 -19.48 -2.00 -7.75
N THR A 2 -19.06 -3.26 -7.92
CA THR A 2 -17.94 -3.81 -7.14
C THR A 2 -16.69 -3.78 -8.01
N MET A 3 -15.69 -2.98 -7.62
CA MET A 3 -14.38 -2.99 -8.26
C MET A 3 -13.55 -4.15 -7.70
N ASN A 4 -13.14 -5.11 -8.53
CA ASN A 4 -12.26 -6.18 -8.10
C ASN A 4 -10.80 -5.71 -8.14
N ILE A 5 -10.28 -5.28 -7.01
CA ILE A 5 -8.89 -4.80 -6.87
C ILE A 5 -8.00 -5.96 -6.42
N TYR A 6 -6.94 -6.22 -7.17
CA TYR A 6 -5.95 -7.23 -6.82
C TYR A 6 -4.52 -6.69 -6.99
N ARG A 7 -3.60 -7.27 -6.20
CA ARG A 7 -2.18 -6.96 -6.29
C ARG A 7 -1.58 -7.65 -7.50
N ASN A 8 -0.96 -6.89 -8.40
CA ASN A 8 -0.20 -7.43 -9.53
C ASN A 8 1.33 -7.33 -9.34
N ARG A 9 1.80 -6.50 -8.40
CA ARG A 9 3.24 -6.35 -8.09
C ARG A 9 3.48 -6.18 -6.59
N LEU A 10 4.55 -6.79 -6.11
CA LEU A 10 5.21 -6.47 -4.84
C LEU A 10 6.72 -6.51 -5.09
N SER A 11 7.40 -5.38 -4.90
CA SER A 11 8.86 -5.31 -4.94
C SER A 11 9.38 -4.55 -3.73
N TYR A 12 10.59 -4.90 -3.31
CA TYR A 12 11.27 -4.31 -2.16
C TYR A 12 12.54 -3.63 -2.65
N ASP A 13 12.77 -2.42 -2.15
CA ASP A 13 14.02 -1.69 -2.34
C ASP A 13 14.90 -1.89 -1.11
N PHE A 14 16.20 -2.02 -1.33
CA PHE A 14 17.18 -2.33 -0.29
C PHE A 14 18.29 -1.28 -0.26
N ASP A 15 18.81 -0.99 0.94
CA ASP A 15 20.01 -0.19 1.11
C ASP A 15 21.30 -0.98 0.78
N SER A 16 22.45 -0.31 0.88
CA SER A 16 23.76 -0.93 0.64
C SER A 16 24.14 -2.03 1.65
N GLN A 17 23.42 -2.13 2.77
CA GLN A 17 23.62 -3.15 3.79
C GLN A 17 22.63 -4.33 3.62
N GLY A 18 21.71 -4.24 2.66
CA GLY A 18 20.70 -5.25 2.40
C GLY A 18 19.43 -5.11 3.24
N ASN A 19 19.26 -4.02 3.99
CA ASN A 19 18.02 -3.76 4.73
C ASN A 19 16.95 -3.23 3.77
N THR A 20 15.72 -3.70 3.93
CA THR A 20 14.59 -3.18 3.17
C THR A 20 14.30 -1.72 3.57
N THR A 21 14.33 -0.80 2.62
CA THR A 21 14.05 0.63 2.85
C THR A 21 12.60 0.99 2.57
N ASP A 22 12.01 0.33 1.57
CA ASP A 22 10.61 0.50 1.20
C ASP A 22 10.08 -0.65 0.35
N ALA A 23 8.76 -0.67 0.17
CA ALA A 23 8.09 -1.61 -0.72
C ALA A 23 7.17 -0.89 -1.71
N MET A 24 7.25 -1.26 -2.98
CA MET A 24 6.34 -0.83 -4.03
C MET A 24 5.27 -1.90 -4.25
N VAL A 25 4.01 -1.54 -4.06
CA VAL A 25 2.85 -2.41 -4.31
C VAL A 25 2.06 -1.89 -5.49
N GLY A 26 1.91 -2.74 -6.51
CA GLY A 26 1.06 -2.47 -7.67
C GLY A 26 -0.32 -3.09 -7.49
N PHE A 27 -1.35 -2.32 -7.83
CA PHE A 27 -2.74 -2.75 -7.89
C PHE A 27 -3.31 -2.54 -9.28
N ASN A 28 -4.10 -3.50 -9.72
CA ASN A 28 -5.00 -3.38 -10.86
C ASN A 28 -6.43 -3.62 -10.39
N GLY A 29 -7.39 -2.97 -11.05
CA GLY A 29 -8.80 -3.25 -10.90
C GLY A 29 -9.53 -3.17 -12.23
N LEU A 30 -10.54 -4.01 -12.36
CA LEU A 30 -11.49 -4.05 -13.47
C LEU A 30 -12.86 -4.37 -12.90
N ASN A 31 -13.91 -3.70 -13.38
CA ASN A 31 -15.29 -4.04 -13.07
C ASN A 31 -16.04 -4.55 -14.30
N ASP A 32 -17.27 -5.04 -14.08
CA ASP A 32 -18.11 -5.65 -15.12
C ASP A 32 -18.57 -4.66 -16.21
N GLN A 33 -18.31 -3.36 -16.05
CA GLN A 33 -18.63 -2.31 -17.02
C GLN A 33 -17.42 -1.92 -17.87
N GLY A 34 -16.25 -2.53 -17.63
CA GLY A 34 -15.02 -2.21 -18.36
C GLY A 34 -14.24 -1.03 -17.78
N GLU A 35 -14.62 -0.51 -16.61
CA GLU A 35 -13.85 0.53 -15.93
C GLU A 35 -12.60 -0.09 -15.30
N THR A 36 -11.45 0.55 -15.52
CA THR A 36 -10.16 0.08 -15.02
C THR A 36 -9.56 1.05 -14.02
N THR A 37 -8.84 0.53 -13.04
CA THR A 37 -8.00 1.32 -12.15
C THR A 37 -6.62 0.70 -12.00
N MET A 38 -5.60 1.55 -11.87
CA MET A 38 -4.21 1.15 -11.69
C MET A 38 -3.58 2.06 -10.65
N ALA A 39 -2.86 1.48 -9.70
CA ALA A 39 -2.13 2.24 -8.69
C ALA A 39 -0.79 1.57 -8.37
N THR A 40 0.24 2.38 -8.18
CA THR A 40 1.50 1.92 -7.57
C THR A 40 1.73 2.74 -6.31
N ILE A 41 1.80 2.06 -5.17
CA ILE A 41 1.84 2.69 -3.86
C ILE A 41 3.16 2.33 -3.17
N LYS A 42 3.85 3.37 -2.70
CA LYS A 42 5.05 3.24 -1.88
C LYS A 42 4.66 3.05 -0.41
N VAL A 43 5.02 1.91 0.16
CA VAL A 43 5.01 1.67 1.60
C VAL A 43 6.38 2.04 2.14
N THR A 44 6.41 3.05 3.01
CA THR A 44 7.61 3.60 3.63
C THR A 44 7.71 3.14 5.09
N GLN A 45 8.89 3.24 5.69
CA GLN A 45 9.16 2.71 7.03
C GLN A 45 8.29 3.34 8.14
N ASP A 46 7.94 4.62 8.02
CA ASP A 46 7.00 5.34 8.89
C ASP A 46 5.61 4.69 8.95
N MET A 47 5.19 4.02 7.87
CA MET A 47 3.90 3.34 7.81
C MET A 47 3.87 2.01 8.59
N LEU A 48 5.03 1.50 9.00
CA LEU A 48 5.13 0.23 9.75
C LEU A 48 4.87 0.42 11.24
N GLY A 49 4.92 1.66 11.72
CA GLY A 49 4.86 2.01 13.14
C GLY A 49 6.24 2.02 13.80
N GLU A 50 6.29 2.59 15.00
CA GLU A 50 7.55 2.80 15.73
C GLU A 50 8.26 1.48 16.07
N GLY A 51 9.58 1.45 15.85
CA GLY A 51 10.43 0.31 16.16
C GLY A 51 10.22 -0.92 15.26
N LYS A 52 9.44 -0.79 14.18
CA LYS A 52 9.17 -1.88 13.23
C LYS A 52 9.99 -1.77 11.96
N THR A 53 10.24 -2.92 11.35
CA THR A 53 10.96 -3.08 10.09
C THR A 53 10.13 -3.90 9.11
N PHE A 54 10.49 -3.90 7.82
CA PHE A 54 9.75 -4.70 6.83
C PHE A 54 9.82 -6.21 7.10
N ASP A 55 10.83 -6.69 7.83
CA ASP A 55 10.97 -8.10 8.19
C ASP A 55 9.89 -8.57 9.20
N ASP A 56 9.28 -7.63 9.93
CA ASP A 56 8.17 -7.89 10.84
C ASP A 56 6.83 -8.13 10.10
N PHE A 57 6.79 -7.90 8.79
CA PHE A 57 5.56 -7.90 8.00
C PHE A 57 5.62 -8.94 6.88
N SER A 58 4.55 -9.72 6.79
CA SER A 58 4.30 -10.51 5.60
C SER A 58 3.98 -9.61 4.40
N GLY A 59 4.24 -10.11 3.19
CA GLY A 59 3.85 -9.42 1.96
C GLY A 59 2.33 -9.13 1.89
N LYS A 60 1.48 -9.90 2.58
CA LYS A 60 0.04 -9.60 2.69
C LYS A 60 -0.22 -8.34 3.52
N GLN A 61 0.46 -8.18 4.65
CA GLN A 61 0.31 -7.00 5.50
C GLN A 61 0.86 -5.74 4.80
N ILE A 62 1.99 -5.83 4.10
CA ILE A 62 2.49 -4.73 3.26
C ILE A 62 1.48 -4.34 2.17
N THR A 63 0.82 -5.33 1.57
CA THR A 63 -0.23 -5.08 0.57
C THR A 63 -1.42 -4.35 1.18
N GLU A 64 -1.83 -4.72 2.40
CA GLU A 64 -2.93 -4.05 3.08
C GLU A 64 -2.56 -2.60 3.44
N LEU A 65 -1.36 -2.35 3.96
CA LEU A 65 -0.86 -0.99 4.23
C LEU A 65 -0.89 -0.11 2.97
N ALA A 66 -0.43 -0.65 1.84
CA ALA A 66 -0.48 0.04 0.56
C ALA A 66 -1.92 0.34 0.11
N LYS A 67 -2.83 -0.61 0.28
CA LYS A 67 -4.25 -0.44 -0.07
C LYS A 67 -4.89 0.64 0.80
N GLN A 68 -4.64 0.64 2.11
CA GLN A 68 -5.15 1.67 3.03
C GLN A 68 -4.62 3.05 2.66
N LYS A 69 -3.33 3.18 2.34
CA LYS A 69 -2.74 4.45 1.87
C LYS A 69 -3.41 4.94 0.58
N TRP A 70 -3.69 4.05 -0.36
CA TRP A 70 -4.39 4.41 -1.59
C TRP A 70 -5.82 4.89 -1.31
N LEU A 71 -6.57 4.15 -0.49
CA LEU A 71 -7.94 4.51 -0.11
C LEU A 71 -7.99 5.89 0.57
N ASN A 72 -7.08 6.15 1.51
CA ASN A 72 -6.99 7.46 2.18
C ASN A 72 -6.59 8.60 1.23
N TYR A 73 -5.89 8.32 0.13
CA TYR A 73 -5.55 9.33 -0.86
C TYR A 73 -6.75 9.70 -1.76
N ILE A 74 -7.55 8.70 -2.17
CA ILE A 74 -8.71 8.92 -3.04
C ILE A 74 -9.93 9.44 -2.27
N GLU A 75 -10.08 9.03 -1.02
CA GLU A 75 -11.14 9.45 -0.12
C GLU A 75 -10.48 9.77 1.24
N PRO A 76 -9.93 10.99 1.38
CA PRO A 76 -9.35 11.43 2.63
C PRO A 76 -10.44 11.41 3.69
N LYS A 77 -10.31 10.55 4.70
CA LYS A 77 -11.14 10.66 5.89
C LYS A 77 -10.75 11.96 6.58
N GLU A 78 -11.72 12.84 6.82
CA GLU A 78 -11.49 14.02 7.64
C GLU A 78 -10.89 13.57 8.98
N GLU A 79 -9.66 13.99 9.27
CA GLU A 79 -9.10 13.84 10.60
C GLU A 79 -9.99 14.65 11.54
N THR A 80 -10.75 13.95 12.39
CA THR A 80 -11.41 14.58 13.53
C THR A 80 -10.29 15.17 14.39
N LYS A 81 -10.05 16.49 14.26
CA LYS A 81 -9.24 17.24 15.21
C LYS A 81 -9.91 17.05 16.57
N GLN A 82 -9.34 16.20 17.42
CA GLN A 82 -9.66 16.21 18.83
C GLN A 82 -8.99 17.45 19.41
N GLU A 83 -9.81 18.46 19.68
CA GLU A 83 -9.47 19.63 20.51
C GLU A 83 -9.15 19.22 21.94
#